data_AF-A0A385JMU5-F1
#
_entry.id   AF-A0A385JMU5-F1
#
_cell.length_a   1.000
_cell.length_b   1.000
_cell.length_c   1.000
_cell.angle_alpha   90.00
_cell.angle_beta   90.00
_cell.angle_gamma   90.00
#
_symmetry.space_group_name_H-M   'P 1'
#
loop_
_entity.id
_entity.type
_entity.pdbx_description
1 polymer ?
#
loop_
_entity_poly.entity_id
_entity_poly.type
_entity_poly.pdbx_seq_one_letter_code
_entity_poly.pdbx_strand_id
1 'polypeptide(L)'
;MARTGNFKVFFKITLFSILITLLGSSIGYFFGEYIITKIYSNTLIDAYNVLNVFMLTIIISIIGIHFGYPALIPLKKEKIANYSVLISGILQLLMIFIWWFFNKPFTALTIAYMYFLCDLIMTLIRLYYFGSNYFNFKKNP
;
A
#
# COMPACT_ATOMS: atom_id res chain seq x y z
N MET A 1 -20.02 6.83 4.55
CA MET A 1 -18.69 7.39 4.89
C MET A 1 -18.36 8.56 3.99
N ALA A 2 -18.07 8.34 2.70
CA ALA A 2 -17.65 9.39 1.77
C ALA A 2 -18.58 10.61 1.72
N ARG A 3 -19.91 10.41 1.67
CA ARG A 3 -20.90 11.50 1.63
C ARG A 3 -21.35 11.99 3.02
N THR A 4 -21.19 11.16 4.06
CA THR A 4 -21.78 11.40 5.39
C THR A 4 -20.78 11.73 6.49
N GLY A 5 -19.47 11.65 6.23
CA GLY A 5 -18.42 11.93 7.23
C GLY A 5 -18.42 10.99 8.45
N ASN A 6 -19.11 9.84 8.39
CA ASN A 6 -19.18 8.93 9.54
C ASN A 6 -17.87 8.17 9.74
N PHE A 7 -16.92 8.81 10.42
CA PHE A 7 -15.59 8.27 10.69
C PHE A 7 -15.61 7.13 11.74
N LYS A 8 -16.66 7.03 12.57
CA LYS A 8 -16.80 5.91 13.52
C LYS A 8 -16.94 4.57 12.80
N VAL A 9 -17.75 4.52 11.75
CA VAL A 9 -17.88 3.30 10.93
C VAL A 9 -16.60 3.10 10.11
N PHE A 10 -15.98 4.16 9.60
CA PHE A 10 -14.70 4.09 8.87
C PHE A 10 -13.62 3.38 9.68
N PHE A 11 -13.33 3.82 10.90
CA PHE A 11 -12.28 3.20 11.71
C PHE A 11 -12.56 1.73 12.02
N LYS A 12 -13.83 1.34 12.22
CA LYS A 12 -14.21 -0.07 12.41
C LYS A 12 -13.89 -0.92 11.17
N ILE A 13 -14.29 -0.46 9.98
CA ILE A 13 -14.03 -1.19 8.74
C ILE A 13 -12.53 -1.22 8.44
N THR A 14 -11.83 -0.10 8.63
CA THR A 14 -10.37 -0.04 8.42
C THR A 14 -9.61 -0.97 9.34
N LEU A 15 -9.93 -1.01 10.63
CA LEU A 15 -9.30 -1.95 11.57
C LEU A 15 -9.57 -3.40 11.17
N PHE A 16 -10.82 -3.73 10.83
CA PHE A 16 -11.19 -5.07 10.40
C PHE A 16 -10.44 -5.51 9.12
N SER A 17 -10.37 -4.63 8.12
CA SER A 17 -9.62 -4.89 6.89
C SER A 17 -8.12 -5.09 7.17
N ILE A 18 -7.51 -4.27 8.03
CA ILE A 18 -6.10 -4.44 8.42
C ILE A 18 -5.88 -5.79 9.10
N LEU A 19 -6.76 -6.21 10.02
CA LEU A 19 -6.64 -7.49 10.70
C LEU A 19 -6.75 -8.67 9.74
N ILE A 20 -7.69 -8.64 8.80
CA ILE A 20 -7.81 -9.67 7.76
C ILE A 20 -6.57 -9.69 6.87
N THR A 21 -6.08 -8.54 6.44
CA THR A 21 -4.86 -8.45 5.62
C THR A 21 -3.64 -8.94 6.39
N LEU A 22 -3.50 -8.64 7.68
CA LEU A 22 -2.44 -9.19 8.52
C LEU A 22 -2.51 -10.71 8.59
N LEU A 23 -3.71 -11.27 8.76
CA LEU A 23 -3.90 -12.72 8.81
C LEU A 23 -3.54 -13.36 7.46
N GLY A 24 -4.07 -12.84 6.34
CA GLY A 24 -3.77 -13.34 5.01
C GLY A 24 -2.30 -13.20 4.62
N SER A 25 -1.68 -12.07 4.93
CA SER A 25 -0.25 -11.82 4.68
C SER A 25 0.65 -12.72 5.52
N SER A 26 0.28 -13.00 6.77
CA SER A 26 1.00 -13.96 7.62
C SER A 26 0.95 -15.36 7.04
N ILE A 27 -0.21 -15.80 6.52
CA ILE A 27 -0.32 -17.10 5.83
C ILE A 27 0.61 -17.13 4.62
N GLY A 28 0.59 -16.08 3.79
CA GLY A 28 1.46 -15.97 2.63
C GLY A 28 2.95 -15.96 2.98
N TYR A 29 3.33 -15.34 4.09
CA TYR A 29 4.72 -15.31 4.57
C TYR A 29 5.18 -16.66 5.12
N PHE A 30 4.41 -17.31 6.00
CA PHE A 30 4.84 -18.57 6.63
C PHE A 30 4.67 -19.80 5.74
N PHE A 31 3.66 -19.82 4.87
CA PHE A 31 3.35 -20.97 4.01
C PHE A 31 3.64 -20.72 2.53
N GLY A 32 4.10 -19.53 2.16
CA GLY A 32 4.32 -19.13 0.77
C GLY A 32 5.28 -20.04 0.01
N GLU A 33 6.40 -20.42 0.61
CA GLU A 33 7.38 -21.32 0.01
C GLU A 33 6.76 -22.69 -0.31
N TYR A 34 6.01 -23.26 0.64
CA TYR A 34 5.29 -24.53 0.44
C TYR A 34 4.23 -24.41 -0.67
N ILE A 35 3.47 -23.32 -0.69
CA ILE A 35 2.44 -23.08 -1.72
C ILE A 35 3.08 -22.96 -3.10
N ILE A 36 4.16 -22.17 -3.23
CA ILE A 36 4.86 -21.95 -4.50
C ILE A 36 5.43 -23.25 -5.02
N THR A 37 6.18 -23.99 -4.20
CA THR A 37 6.82 -25.24 -4.63
C THR A 37 5.79 -26.30 -5.00
N LYS A 38 4.63 -26.35 -4.31
CA LYS A 38 3.58 -27.32 -4.59
C LYS A 38 2.80 -27.03 -5.87
N ILE A 39 2.53 -25.76 -6.17
CA ILE A 39 1.73 -25.34 -7.34
C ILE A 39 2.61 -25.15 -8.58
N TYR A 40 3.77 -24.53 -8.41
CA TYR A 40 4.63 -24.04 -9.50
C TYR A 40 5.96 -24.79 -9.64
N SER A 41 6.20 -25.83 -8.84
CA SER A 41 7.47 -26.56 -8.75
C SER A 41 8.63 -25.73 -8.15
N ASN A 42 9.74 -26.41 -7.87
CA ASN A 42 10.95 -25.80 -7.31
C ASN A 42 11.63 -24.78 -8.23
N THR A 43 11.31 -24.77 -9.51
CA THR A 43 11.89 -23.85 -10.51
C THR A 43 11.56 -22.39 -10.25
N LEU A 44 10.51 -22.11 -9.46
CA LEU A 44 10.01 -20.76 -9.16
C LEU A 44 10.23 -20.36 -7.69
N ILE A 45 11.10 -21.05 -6.96
CA ILE A 45 11.32 -20.78 -5.53
C ILE A 45 11.84 -19.35 -5.27
N ASP A 46 12.57 -18.75 -6.21
CA ASP A 46 13.02 -17.36 -6.12
C ASP A 46 11.87 -16.34 -6.04
N ALA A 47 10.67 -16.71 -6.53
CA ALA A 47 9.47 -15.89 -6.42
C ALA A 47 8.98 -15.76 -4.97
N TYR A 48 9.41 -16.64 -4.05
CA TYR A 48 9.05 -16.56 -2.64
C TYR A 48 9.58 -15.28 -1.98
N ASN A 49 10.81 -14.86 -2.31
CA ASN A 49 11.35 -13.60 -1.79
C ASN A 49 10.56 -12.39 -2.29
N VAL A 50 10.10 -12.44 -3.53
CA VAL A 50 9.24 -11.41 -4.13
C VAL A 50 7.87 -11.39 -3.44
N LEU A 51 7.28 -12.57 -3.20
CA LEU A 51 6.03 -12.73 -2.47
C LEU A 51 6.12 -12.10 -1.08
N ASN A 52 7.21 -12.34 -0.35
CA ASN A 52 7.42 -11.80 0.99
C ASN A 52 7.41 -10.27 1.01
N VAL A 53 8.03 -9.63 0.01
CA VAL A 53 7.95 -8.17 -0.12
C VAL A 53 6.50 -7.74 -0.34
N PHE A 54 5.75 -8.41 -1.22
CA PHE A 54 4.34 -8.08 -1.45
C PHE A 54 3.41 -8.37 -0.27
N MET A 55 3.73 -9.35 0.59
CA MET A 55 3.02 -9.57 1.85
C MET A 55 3.16 -8.39 2.80
N LEU A 56 4.33 -7.75 2.83
CA LEU A 56 4.51 -6.49 3.55
C LEU A 56 3.82 -5.32 2.83
N THR A 57 3.94 -5.26 1.51
CA THR A 57 3.31 -4.19 0.72
C THR A 57 1.81 -4.16 0.90
N ILE A 58 1.11 -5.29 0.85
CA ILE A 58 -0.36 -5.30 0.94
C ILE A 58 -0.88 -4.79 2.29
N ILE A 59 -0.11 -4.98 3.38
CA ILE A 59 -0.43 -4.42 4.71
C ILE A 59 -0.40 -2.88 4.65
N ILE A 60 0.59 -2.31 3.96
CA ILE A 60 0.68 -0.86 3.75
C ILE A 60 -0.40 -0.40 2.77
N SER A 61 -0.63 -1.13 1.68
CA SER A 61 -1.58 -0.78 0.63
C SER A 61 -3.00 -0.68 1.18
N ILE A 62 -3.43 -1.59 2.05
CA ILE A 62 -4.80 -1.53 2.59
C ILE A 62 -5.03 -0.28 3.43
N ILE A 63 -4.00 0.17 4.16
CA ILE A 63 -4.02 1.45 4.88
C ILE A 63 -4.12 2.59 3.86
N GLY A 64 -3.23 2.60 2.87
CA GLY A 64 -3.23 3.60 1.80
C GLY A 64 -4.58 3.71 1.08
N ILE A 65 -5.22 2.59 0.76
CA ILE A 65 -6.52 2.53 0.08
C ILE A 65 -7.62 3.14 0.96
N HIS A 66 -7.70 2.74 2.22
CA HIS A 66 -8.72 3.23 3.14
C HIS A 66 -8.54 4.72 3.46
N PHE A 67 -7.29 5.16 3.65
CA PHE A 67 -6.97 6.58 3.86
C PHE A 67 -6.92 7.39 2.56
N GLY A 68 -7.23 6.78 1.41
CA GLY A 68 -7.49 7.45 0.15
C GLY A 68 -8.91 8.01 0.10
N TYR A 69 -9.68 7.62 -0.93
CA TYR A 69 -11.03 8.14 -1.12
C TYR A 69 -11.98 7.97 0.08
N PRO A 70 -12.03 6.81 0.77
CA PRO A 70 -12.98 6.64 1.88
C PRO A 70 -12.77 7.65 3.01
N ALA A 71 -11.52 8.05 3.28
CA ALA A 71 -11.18 9.00 4.33
C ALA A 71 -11.09 10.46 3.84
N LEU A 72 -10.62 10.70 2.60
CA LEU A 72 -10.33 12.05 2.09
C LEU A 72 -11.52 12.73 1.40
N ILE A 73 -12.47 11.98 0.82
CA ILE A 73 -13.68 12.58 0.21
C ILE A 73 -14.50 13.37 1.24
N PRO A 74 -14.81 12.85 2.44
CA PRO A 74 -15.56 13.63 3.44
C PRO A 74 -14.86 14.92 3.85
N LEU A 75 -13.53 14.96 3.73
CA LEU A 75 -12.69 16.11 4.05
C LEU A 75 -12.50 17.07 2.86
N LYS A 76 -13.14 16.82 1.71
CA LYS A 76 -12.97 17.57 0.44
C LYS A 76 -11.51 17.59 -0.04
N LYS A 77 -10.79 16.48 0.15
CA LYS A 77 -9.39 16.27 -0.23
C LYS A 77 -9.21 15.14 -1.24
N GLU A 78 -10.23 14.84 -2.04
CA GLU A 78 -10.20 13.78 -3.05
C GLU A 78 -9.05 13.93 -4.06
N LYS A 79 -8.66 15.17 -4.38
CA LYS A 79 -7.50 15.45 -5.25
C LYS A 79 -6.19 14.87 -4.69
N ILE A 80 -6.02 14.84 -3.36
CA ILE A 80 -4.83 14.26 -2.73
C ILE A 80 -4.76 12.75 -2.97
N ALA A 81 -5.90 12.06 -3.00
CA ALA A 81 -5.93 10.63 -3.33
C ALA A 81 -5.39 10.38 -4.75
N ASN A 82 -5.71 11.25 -5.71
CA ASN A 82 -5.22 11.16 -7.09
C ASN A 82 -3.74 11.55 -7.20
N TYR A 83 -3.36 12.69 -6.62
CA TYR A 83 -1.98 13.18 -6.69
C TYR A 83 -1.01 12.21 -6.03
N SER A 84 -1.39 11.59 -4.90
CA SER A 84 -0.54 10.57 -4.27
C SER A 84 -0.25 9.38 -5.18
N VAL A 85 -1.22 8.93 -6.00
CA VAL A 85 -0.98 7.87 -6.99
C VAL A 85 -0.04 8.35 -8.10
N LEU A 86 -0.29 9.54 -8.64
CA LEU A 86 0.55 10.11 -9.70
C LEU A 86 1.99 10.31 -9.23
N ILE A 87 2.18 10.83 -8.02
CA ILE A 87 3.50 11.00 -7.40
C ILE A 87 4.21 9.65 -7.27
N SER A 88 3.53 8.62 -6.77
CA SER A 88 4.12 7.27 -6.67
C SER A 88 4.42 6.64 -8.02
N GLY A 89 3.59 6.86 -9.04
CA GLY A 89 3.85 6.40 -10.40
C GLY A 89 5.10 7.06 -11.00
N ILE A 90 5.22 8.39 -10.85
CA ILE A 90 6.42 9.13 -11.27
C ILE A 90 7.65 8.65 -10.50
N LEU A 91 7.53 8.45 -9.19
CA LEU A 91 8.62 7.94 -8.36
C LEU A 91 9.07 6.55 -8.80
N GLN A 92 8.15 5.64 -9.13
CA GLN A 92 8.49 4.31 -9.65
C GLN A 92 9.32 4.42 -10.93
N LEU A 93 8.87 5.26 -11.88
CA LEU A 93 9.59 5.48 -13.13
C LEU A 93 10.97 6.09 -12.90
N LEU A 94 11.08 7.07 -11.98
CA LEU A 94 12.36 7.67 -11.60
C LEU A 94 13.31 6.65 -10.98
N MET A 95 12.83 5.80 -10.06
CA MET A 95 13.66 4.77 -9.44
C MET A 95 14.15 3.73 -10.45
N ILE A 96 13.28 3.29 -11.36
CA ILE A 96 13.66 2.39 -12.45
C ILE A 96 14.70 3.05 -13.35
N PHE A 97 14.49 4.31 -13.73
CA PHE A 97 15.42 5.06 -14.57
C PHE A 97 16.79 5.24 -13.89
N ILE A 98 16.82 5.60 -12.61
CA ILE A 98 18.06 5.71 -11.82
C ILE A 98 18.76 4.35 -11.75
N TRP A 99 18.03 3.27 -11.49
CA TRP A 99 18.61 1.93 -11.42
C TRP A 99 19.24 1.49 -12.74
N TRP A 100 18.55 1.77 -13.85
CA TRP A 100 19.04 1.54 -15.21
C TRP A 100 20.29 2.39 -15.50
N PHE A 101 20.28 3.67 -15.15
CA PHE A 101 21.39 4.61 -15.39
C PHE A 101 22.70 4.15 -14.72
N PHE A 102 22.60 3.51 -13.55
CA PHE A 102 23.75 2.94 -12.84
C PHE A 102 24.12 1.51 -13.28
N ASN A 103 23.57 1.02 -14.39
CA ASN A 103 23.81 -0.32 -14.95
C ASN A 103 23.60 -1.46 -13.91
N LYS A 104 22.65 -1.29 -12.99
CA LYS A 104 22.33 -2.32 -12.00
C LYS A 104 21.40 -3.38 -12.62
N PRO A 105 21.56 -4.67 -12.28
CA PRO A 105 20.70 -5.72 -12.81
C PRO A 105 19.27 -5.53 -12.30
N PHE A 106 18.30 -5.72 -13.19
CA PHE A 106 16.88 -5.74 -12.85
C PHE A 106 16.48 -7.15 -12.42
N THR A 107 16.00 -7.28 -11.19
CA THR A 107 15.39 -8.50 -10.69
C THR A 107 13.96 -8.21 -10.24
N ALA A 108 13.10 -9.24 -10.25
CA ALA A 108 11.74 -9.12 -9.73
C ALA A 108 11.73 -8.60 -8.28
N LEU A 109 12.72 -9.00 -7.48
CA LEU A 109 12.87 -8.55 -6.10
C LEU A 109 13.17 -7.05 -6.00
N THR A 110 14.08 -6.53 -6.84
CA THR A 110 14.38 -5.08 -6.85
C THR A 110 13.15 -4.24 -7.22
N ILE A 111 12.36 -4.69 -8.21
CA ILE A 111 11.13 -4.01 -8.61
C ILE A 111 10.08 -4.06 -7.50
N ALA A 112 9.97 -5.18 -6.78
CA ALA A 112 9.05 -5.31 -5.66
C ALA A 112 9.41 -4.34 -4.51
N TYR A 113 10.69 -4.15 -4.19
CA TYR A 113 11.11 -3.16 -3.20
C TYR A 113 10.84 -1.71 -3.64
N MET A 114 11.06 -1.39 -4.92
CA MET A 114 10.69 -0.09 -5.48
C MET A 114 9.18 0.16 -5.34
N TYR A 115 8.37 -0.84 -5.68
CA TYR A 115 6.92 -0.75 -5.55
C TYR A 115 6.48 -0.59 -4.10
N PHE A 116 7.07 -1.35 -3.17
CA PHE A 116 6.84 -1.20 -1.73
C PHE A 116 7.10 0.24 -1.26
N LEU A 117 8.21 0.85 -1.68
CA LEU A 117 8.55 2.22 -1.32
C LEU A 117 7.54 3.23 -1.90
N CYS A 118 7.11 3.04 -3.14
CA CYS A 118 6.08 3.86 -3.77
C CYS A 118 4.76 3.82 -3.01
N ASP A 119 4.35 2.62 -2.57
CA ASP A 119 3.10 2.41 -1.85
C ASP A 119 3.17 2.94 -0.40
N LEU A 120 4.35 2.82 0.23
CA LEU A 120 4.64 3.46 1.52
C LEU A 120 4.52 4.98 1.43
N ILE A 121 5.16 5.61 0.44
CA ILE A 121 5.10 7.07 0.24
C ILE A 121 3.67 7.54 -0.05
N MET A 122 2.95 6.84 -0.93
CA MET A 122 1.55 7.11 -1.21
C MET A 122 0.72 7.11 0.08
N THR A 123 0.90 6.08 0.91
CA THR A 123 0.18 5.89 2.16
C THR A 123 0.53 6.97 3.19
N LEU A 124 1.82 7.33 3.31
CA LEU A 124 2.28 8.40 4.20
C LEU A 124 1.69 9.76 3.82
N ILE A 125 1.66 10.11 2.53
CA ILE A 125 1.01 11.34 2.05
C ILE A 125 -0.45 11.36 2.48
N ARG A 126 -1.18 10.26 2.25
CA ARG A 126 -2.62 10.17 2.59
C ARG A 126 -2.87 10.29 4.09
N LEU A 127 -2.07 9.60 4.91
CA LEU A 127 -2.15 9.68 6.38
C LEU A 127 -1.87 11.09 6.89
N TYR A 128 -0.86 11.77 6.34
CA TYR A 128 -0.54 13.15 6.71
C TYR A 128 -1.70 14.11 6.42
N TYR A 129 -2.27 14.06 5.22
CA TYR A 129 -3.41 14.92 4.86
C TYR A 129 -4.68 14.56 5.63
N PHE A 130 -4.93 13.28 5.88
CA PHE A 130 -6.03 12.87 6.75
C PHE A 130 -5.85 13.42 8.17
N GLY A 131 -4.69 13.18 8.81
CA GLY A 131 -4.41 13.60 10.18
C GLY A 131 -4.56 15.11 10.36
N SER A 132 -3.94 15.90 9.47
CA SER A 132 -4.01 17.37 9.53
C SER A 132 -5.42 17.94 9.35
N ASN A 133 -6.27 17.30 8.56
CA ASN A 133 -7.62 17.81 8.26
C ASN A 133 -8.70 17.23 9.18
N TYR A 134 -8.51 16.01 9.70
CA TYR A 134 -9.47 15.35 10.58
C TYR A 134 -9.65 16.09 11.92
N PHE A 135 -8.57 16.62 12.50
CA PHE A 135 -8.68 17.41 13.74
C PHE A 135 -9.49 18.69 13.54
N ASN A 136 -9.34 19.34 12.39
CA ASN A 136 -10.10 20.55 12.05
C ASN A 136 -11.59 20.22 11.79
N PHE A 137 -11.87 19.13 11.08
CA PHE A 137 -13.23 18.64 10.85
C PHE A 137 -13.97 18.31 12.16
N LYS A 138 -13.28 17.71 13.14
CA LYS A 138 -13.90 17.39 14.44
C LYS A 138 -14.23 18.62 15.28
N LYS A 139 -13.52 19.74 15.09
CA LYS A 139 -13.79 21.00 15.82
C LYS A 139 -15.01 21.75 15.29
N ASN A 140 -15.30 21.65 13.98
CA ASN A 140 -16.44 22.28 13.31
C ASN A 140 -17.12 21.25 12.39
N PRO A 141 -17.99 20.38 12.94
CA PRO A 141 -18.62 19.29 12.19
C PRO A 141 -19.57 19.75 11.08
#